data_AF-A0A258EUR7-F1
#
_entry.id   AF-A0A258EUR7-F1
#
_cell.length_a   1.000
_cell.length_b   1.000
_cell.length_c   1.000
_cell.angle_alpha   90.00
_cell.angle_beta   90.00
_cell.angle_gamma   90.00
#
_symmetry.space_group_name_H-M   'P 1'
#
loop_
_entity.id
_entity.type
_entity.pdbx_description
1 polymer ?
#
loop_
_entity_poly.entity_id
_entity_poly.type
_entity_poly.pdbx_seq_one_letter_code
_entity_poly.pdbx_strand_id
1 'polypeptide(L)' 'MQVKLANRYTDIFKIFLKHKDKISRVTFWGVNDGQSWLNGFPVRGRTNHPLLFDRELKPKSAYDSIIALKQKHDKKSN' A
#
# COMPACT_ATOMS: atom_id res chain seq x y z
N MET A 1 2.14 -13.69 5.22
CA MET A 1 1.13 -12.60 5.26
C MET A 1 1.50 -11.42 4.36
N GLN A 2 2.76 -10.97 4.38
CA GLN A 2 3.25 -9.84 3.56
C GLN A 2 3.05 -10.00 2.04
N VAL A 3 3.23 -11.22 1.49
CA VAL A 3 3.04 -11.48 0.05
C VAL A 3 1.59 -11.23 -0.41
N LYS A 4 0.59 -11.69 0.36
CA LYS A 4 -0.82 -11.47 0.02
C LYS A 4 -1.17 -9.96 0.03
N LEU A 5 -0.64 -9.23 1.02
CA LEU A 5 -0.81 -7.78 1.11
C LEU A 5 -0.15 -7.06 -0.07
N ALA A 6 1.08 -7.44 -0.40
CA ALA A 6 1.82 -6.87 -1.53
C ALA A 6 1.12 -7.11 -2.86
N ASN A 7 0.62 -8.33 -3.11
CA ASN A 7 -0.16 -8.65 -4.29
C ASN A 7 -1.43 -7.80 -4.36
N ARG A 8 -2.16 -7.69 -3.25
CA ARG A 8 -3.40 -6.91 -3.20
C ARG A 8 -3.15 -5.43 -3.50
N TYR A 9 -2.12 -4.83 -2.90
CA TYR A 9 -1.73 -3.46 -3.20
C TYR A 9 -1.31 -3.29 -4.65
N THR A 10 -0.54 -4.23 -5.19
CA THR A 10 -0.13 -4.23 -6.59
C THR A 10 -1.35 -4.22 -7.52
N ASP A 11 -2.35 -5.07 -7.27
CA ASP A 11 -3.55 -5.15 -8.10
C ASP A 11 -4.40 -3.88 -8.04
N ILE A 12 -4.52 -3.27 -6.86
CA ILE A 12 -5.20 -1.98 -6.70
C ILE A 12 -4.45 -0.87 -7.47
N PHE A 13 -3.13 -0.78 -7.31
CA PHE A 13 -2.33 0.27 -7.96
C PHE A 13 -2.24 0.09 -9.48
N LYS A 14 -2.35 -1.14 -10.02
CA LYS A 14 -2.49 -1.35 -11.47
C LYS A 14 -3.71 -0.61 -12.02
N ILE A 15 -4.84 -0.68 -11.31
CA ILE A 15 -6.08 0.00 -11.72
C ILE A 15 -5.89 1.52 -11.61
N PHE A 16 -5.26 1.99 -10.54
CA PHE A 16 -4.99 3.43 -10.39
C PHE A 16 -4.10 3.98 -11.50
N LEU A 17 -3.04 3.25 -11.88
CA LEU A 17 -2.16 3.67 -12.97
C LEU A 17 -2.87 3.66 -14.33
N LYS A 18 -3.72 2.65 -14.58
CA LYS A 18 -4.55 2.58 -15.79
C LYS A 18 -5.48 3.79 -15.94
N HIS A 19 -5.97 4.33 -14.83
CA HIS A 19 -6.89 5.46 -14.78
C HIS A 19 -6.25 6.72 -14.20
N LYS A 20 -4.92 6.88 -14.34
CA LYS A 20 -4.18 8.02 -13.79
C LYS A 20 -4.67 9.37 -14.32
N ASP A 21 -5.29 9.38 -15.50
CA ASP A 21 -5.91 10.56 -16.11
C ASP A 21 -7.14 11.06 -15.33
N LYS A 22 -7.79 10.19 -14.56
CA LYS A 22 -9.00 10.48 -13.78
C LYS A 22 -8.74 10.58 -12.27
N ILE A 23 -7.56 10.18 -11.80
CA ILE A 23 -7.22 10.11 -10.37
C ILE A 23 -6.19 11.19 -10.07
N SER A 24 -6.61 12.21 -9.32
CA SER A 24 -5.72 13.31 -8.91
C SER A 24 -4.81 12.94 -7.74
N ARG A 25 -5.27 12.07 -6.83
CA ARG A 25 -4.52 11.70 -5.62
C ARG A 25 -4.94 10.35 -5.06
N VAL A 26 -3.95 9.59 -4.57
CA VAL A 26 -4.15 8.39 -3.73
C VAL A 26 -3.57 8.71 -2.35
N THR A 27 -4.32 8.45 -1.28
CA THR A 27 -3.89 8.77 0.09
C THR A 27 -4.15 7.61 1.03
N PHE A 28 -3.14 7.31 1.83
CA PHE A 28 -3.19 6.27 2.86
C PHE A 28 -3.73 6.86 4.17
N TRP A 29 -4.51 6.07 4.89
CA TRP A 29 -5.08 6.47 6.17
C TRP A 29 -4.15 6.09 7.33
N GLY A 30 -3.01 6.78 7.37
CA GLY A 30 -1.93 6.55 8.33
C GLY A 30 -0.59 6.29 7.64
N VAL A 31 0.48 6.44 8.41
CA VAL A 31 1.87 6.27 7.92
C VAL A 31 2.35 4.84 8.13
N ASN A 32 2.22 4.30 9.35
CA ASN A 32 2.76 3.01 9.72
C ASN A 32 1.75 2.11 10.44
N ASP A 33 2.02 0.81 10.48
CA ASP A 33 1.13 -0.19 11.10
C ASP A 33 0.85 0.08 12.59
N GLY A 34 1.73 0.76 13.32
CA GLY A 34 1.57 1.06 14.74
C GLY A 34 0.48 2.11 15.01
N GLN A 35 0.36 3.11 14.14
CA GLN A 35 -0.60 4.21 14.27
C GLN A 35 -1.92 3.96 13.56
N SER A 36 -2.12 2.77 12.98
CA SER A 36 -3.36 2.46 12.27
C SER A 36 -4.55 2.39 13.24
N TRP A 37 -5.61 3.14 12.92
CA TRP A 37 -6.90 3.07 13.63
C TRP A 37 -7.49 1.64 13.67
N LEU A 38 -7.11 0.77 12.73
CA LEU A 38 -7.52 -0.63 12.68
C LEU A 38 -6.95 -1.50 13.80
N ASN A 39 -5.99 -0.98 14.58
CA ASN A 39 -5.55 -1.62 15.83
C ASN A 39 -6.60 -1.49 16.95
N GLY A 40 -7.48 -0.48 16.87
CA GLY A 40 -8.54 -0.20 17.84
C GLY A 40 -9.95 -0.63 17.42
N PHE A 41 -10.17 -0.94 16.14
CA PHE A 41 -11.51 -1.19 15.57
C PHE A 41 -11.56 -2.47 14.71
N PRO A 42 -12.68 -3.25 14.71
CA PRO A 42 -13.83 -3.17 15.60
C PRO A 42 -13.56 -3.81 16.98
N VAL A 43 -12.44 -4.52 17.13
CA VAL A 43 -11.99 -5.08 18.40
C VAL A 43 -10.75 -4.34 18.84
N ARG A 44 -10.77 -3.82 20.06
CA ARG A 44 -9.68 -3.07 20.67
C ARG A 44 -8.49 -4.00 20.99
N GLY A 45 -7.27 -3.51 20.76
CA GLY A 45 -6.04 -4.22 21.15
C GLY A 45 -5.56 -5.25 20.12
N ARG A 46 -6.09 -5.25 18.90
CA ARG A 46 -5.57 -6.10 17.82
C ARG A 46 -4.27 -5.54 17.24
N THR A 47 -3.42 -6.43 16.77
CA THR A 47 -2.24 -6.07 15.98
C THR A 47 -2.56 -6.25 14.50
N ASN A 48 -2.74 -5.14 13.80
CA ASN A 48 -3.03 -5.12 12.37
C ASN A 48 -1.82 -4.66 11.56
N HIS A 49 -1.78 -5.04 10.28
CA HIS A 49 -0.69 -4.71 9.36
C HIS A 49 -1.15 -4.09 8.02
N PRO A 50 -1.98 -3.04 8.03
CA PRO A 50 -2.65 -2.56 6.82
C PRO A 50 -1.82 -1.62 5.94
N LEU A 51 -0.74 -1.01 6.45
CA LEU A 51 -0.03 0.08 5.78
C LEU A 51 1.25 -0.38 5.09
N LEU A 52 1.93 0.55 4.41
CA LEU A 52 3.14 0.26 3.63
C LEU A 52 4.40 0.16 4.51
N PHE A 53 4.36 0.74 5.70
CA PHE A 53 5.46 0.71 6.67
C PHE A 53 5.05 -0.08 7.90
N ASP A 54 5.98 -0.87 8.42
CA ASP A 54 5.78 -1.62 9.66
C ASP A 54 5.89 -0.71 10.89
N ARG A 55 5.77 -1.30 12.09
CA ARG A 55 5.78 -0.56 13.36
C ARG A 55 7.11 0.13 13.66
N GLU A 56 8.19 -0.30 13.02
CA GLU A 56 9.54 0.28 13.13
C GLU A 56 9.82 1.28 12.01
N LEU A 57 8.79 1.69 11.25
CA LEU A 57 8.90 2.56 10.08
C LEU A 57 9.72 1.98 8.92
N LYS A 58 9.93 0.66 8.89
CA LYS A 58 10.62 0.01 7.78
C LYS A 58 9.64 -0.31 6.66
N PRO A 59 10.07 -0.18 5.38
CA PRO A 59 9.21 -0.50 4.24
C PRO A 59 8.87 -1.99 4.22
N LYS A 60 7.60 -2.30 3.97
CA LYS A 60 7.10 -3.67 3.78
C LYS A 60 7.18 -4.05 2.31
N SER A 61 7.10 -5.35 2.00
CA SER A 61 7.10 -5.83 0.60
C SER A 61 6.03 -5.18 -0.30
N ALA A 62 4.93 -4.69 0.29
CA ALA A 62 3.90 -3.95 -0.43
C ALA A 62 4.42 -2.60 -0.97
N TYR A 63 5.28 -1.91 -0.22
CA TYR A 63 5.95 -0.68 -0.66
C TYR A 63 6.78 -0.95 -1.92
N ASP A 64 7.71 -1.91 -1.84
CA ASP A 64 8.62 -2.23 -2.94
C ASP A 64 7.86 -2.66 -4.19
N SER A 65 6.79 -3.43 -4.02
CA SER A 65 5.96 -3.92 -5.14
C SER A 65 5.25 -2.78 -5.88
N ILE A 66 4.78 -1.75 -5.16
CA ILE A 66 4.16 -0.57 -5.78
C ILE A 66 5.20 0.26 -6.55
N ILE A 67 6.38 0.49 -5.96
CA ILE A 67 7.45 1.25 -6.61
C ILE A 67 7.92 0.55 -7.90
N ALA A 68 8.17 -0.76 -7.83
CA ALA A 68 8.55 -1.56 -8.99
C ALA A 68 7.46 -1.55 -10.08
N LEU A 69 6.18 -1.61 -9.68
CA LEU A 69 5.05 -1.52 -10.61
C LEU A 69 5.05 -0.18 -11.37
N LYS A 70 5.25 0.94 -10.67
CA LYS A 70 5.31 2.27 -11.31
C LYS A 70 6.47 2.37 -12.30
N GLN A 71 7.67 1.95 -11.89
CA GLN A 71 8.85 1.94 -12.76
C GLN A 71 8.61 1.12 -14.04
N LYS A 72 7.98 -0.05 -13.91
CA LYS A 72 7.62 -0.90 -15.06
C LYS A 72 6.57 -0.25 -15.96
N HIS A 73 5.58 0.42 -15.38
CA HIS A 73 4.54 1.14 -16.12
C HIS A 73 5.13 2.29 -16.95
N ASP A 74 6.07 3.05 -16.37
CA ASP A 74 6.70 4.18 -17.06
C ASP A 74 7.58 3.72 -18.22
N LYS A 75 8.36 2.65 -18.03
CA LYS A 75 9.15 2.02 -19.11
C LYS A 75 8.32 1.50 -20.29
N LYS A 76 7.05 1.17 -20.08
CA LYS A 76 6.14 0.72 -21.14
C LYS A 76 5.42 1.85 -21.86
N SER A 77 5.40 3.04 -21.26
CA SER A 77 4.70 4.21 -21.79
C SER A 77 5.63 5.12 -22.60
N ASN A 78 6.89 4.73 -22.74
CA ASN A 78 7.99 5.42 -23.42
C ASN A 78 8.48 4.54 -24.56
#